data_AF-A0A2S8RRQ2-F1
#
_entry.id   AF-A0A2S8RRQ2-F1
#
_cell.length_a   1.000
_cell.length_b   1.000
_cell.length_c   1.000
_cell.angle_alpha   90.00
_cell.angle_beta   90.00
_cell.angle_gamma   90.00
#
_symmetry.space_group_name_H-M   'P 1'
#
loop_
_entity.id
_entity.type
_entity.pdbx_description
1 polymer ?
#
loop_
_entity_poly.entity_id
_entity_poly.type
_entity_poly.pdbx_seq_one_letter_code
_entity_poly.pdbx_strand_id
1 'polypeptide(L)'
;MSGTNRQSSAQRGGLRPSSLVDSQLQHLENVVEFVTRGDAPDAQHTLDHEYWAKRIRALEETHELIHSQRQRITKLLARLVTQAQVGRQNRSAA
;
A
#
# COMPACT_ATOMS: atom_id res chain seq x y z
N MET A 1 -33.39 1.32 20.35
CA MET A 1 -32.22 2.20 20.12
C MET A 1 -31.58 1.80 18.80
N SER A 2 -31.37 2.81 17.95
CA SER A 2 -30.59 2.87 16.71
C SER A 2 -30.42 1.59 15.87
N GLY A 3 -31.20 1.51 14.79
CA GLY A 3 -30.89 0.67 13.65
C GLY A 3 -29.61 1.15 12.97
N THR A 4 -28.65 0.24 12.79
CA THR A 4 -27.58 0.45 11.82
C THR A 4 -28.06 -0.11 10.49
N ASN A 5 -28.72 0.77 9.74
CA ASN A 5 -28.99 0.60 8.33
C ASN A 5 -27.67 0.27 7.64
N ARG A 6 -27.39 -1.02 7.41
CA ARG A 6 -26.29 -1.48 6.55
C ARG A 6 -26.69 -1.11 5.15
N GLN A 7 -26.47 0.15 4.80
CA GLN A 7 -26.60 0.65 3.45
C GLN A 7 -25.66 -0.18 2.60
N SER A 8 -26.27 -1.15 1.94
CA SER A 8 -25.65 -2.00 0.96
C SER A 8 -25.33 -1.08 -0.21
N SER A 9 -24.06 -0.72 -0.36
CA SER A 9 -23.51 -0.08 -1.54
C SER A 9 -23.63 -1.06 -2.71
N ALA A 10 -24.85 -1.23 -3.21
CA ALA A 10 -25.13 -1.92 -4.45
C ALA A 10 -24.62 -1.05 -5.62
N GLN A 11 -23.30 -0.91 -5.76
CA GLN A 11 -22.69 -0.35 -6.97
C GLN A 11 -21.20 -0.67 -7.15
N ARG A 12 -20.79 -1.94 -7.00
CA ARG A 12 -19.62 -2.59 -7.63
C ARG A 12 -19.52 -4.05 -7.16
N GLY A 13 -20.40 -4.90 -7.68
CA GLY A 13 -20.53 -6.29 -7.24
C GLY A 13 -19.21 -7.07 -7.30
N GLY A 14 -18.57 -7.29 -6.14
CA GLY A 14 -17.42 -8.18 -5.98
C GLY A 14 -16.28 -7.67 -5.09
N LEU A 15 -16.22 -6.37 -4.77
CA LEU A 15 -15.14 -5.82 -3.94
C LEU A 15 -15.38 -6.07 -2.46
N ARG A 16 -14.30 -6.35 -1.72
CA ARG A 16 -14.33 -6.61 -0.28
C ARG A 16 -14.55 -5.32 0.53
N PRO A 17 -15.13 -5.41 1.74
CA PRO A 17 -15.40 -4.24 2.58
C PRO A 17 -14.14 -3.48 2.99
N SER A 18 -14.25 -2.15 3.09
CA SER A 18 -13.18 -1.23 3.53
C SER A 18 -12.60 -1.54 4.91
N SER A 19 -13.41 -2.11 5.81
CA SER A 19 -13.00 -2.39 7.20
C SER A 19 -11.78 -3.29 7.35
N LEU A 20 -11.50 -4.15 6.35
CA LEU A 20 -10.36 -5.06 6.37
C LEU A 20 -9.06 -4.38 5.88
N VAL A 21 -9.18 -3.21 5.27
CA VAL A 21 -8.07 -2.55 4.59
C VAL A 21 -7.18 -1.78 5.56
N ASP A 22 -7.73 -1.26 6.67
CA ASP A 22 -6.94 -0.40 7.57
C ASP A 22 -5.78 -1.15 8.25
N SER A 23 -5.99 -2.41 8.65
CA SER A 23 -4.93 -3.26 9.21
C SER A 23 -3.88 -3.66 8.15
N GLN A 24 -4.33 -3.92 6.93
CA GLN A 24 -3.44 -4.22 5.80
C GLN A 24 -2.59 -3.00 5.42
N LEU A 25 -3.19 -1.80 5.42
CA LEU A 25 -2.46 -0.55 5.19
C LEU A 25 -1.46 -0.28 6.30
N GLN A 26 -1.81 -0.50 7.56
CA GLN A 26 -0.87 -0.33 8.67
C GLN A 26 0.34 -1.24 8.53
N HIS A 27 0.11 -2.51 8.15
CA HIS A 27 1.20 -3.44 7.90
C HIS A 27 2.09 -2.98 6.72
N LEU A 28 1.48 -2.56 5.60
CA LEU A 28 2.20 -2.07 4.43
C LEU A 28 2.99 -0.79 4.73
N GLU A 29 2.47 0.12 5.54
CA GLU A 29 3.17 1.32 6.00
C GLU A 29 4.46 0.96 6.74
N ASN A 30 4.38 0.04 7.70
CA ASN A 30 5.53 -0.40 8.48
C ASN A 30 6.58 -1.09 7.60
N VAL A 31 6.14 -1.94 6.66
CA VAL A 31 7.04 -2.62 5.72
C VAL A 31 7.71 -1.63 4.77
N VAL A 32 6.95 -0.70 4.18
CA VAL A 32 7.51 0.33 3.31
C VAL A 32 8.49 1.21 4.08
N GLU A 33 8.21 1.55 5.34
CA GLU A 33 9.18 2.25 6.17
C GLU A 33 10.47 1.45 6.37
N PHE A 34 10.34 0.17 6.74
CA PHE A 34 11.48 -0.71 6.97
C PHE A 34 12.37 -0.86 5.72
N VAL A 35 11.79 -1.18 4.56
CA VAL A 35 12.56 -1.39 3.32
C VAL A 35 13.17 -0.10 2.78
N THR A 36 12.57 1.06 3.07
CA THR A 36 13.10 2.36 2.60
C THR A 36 14.11 2.99 3.54
N ARG A 37 14.22 2.53 4.79
CA ARG A 37 15.25 3.00 5.75
C ARG A 37 16.65 2.46 5.41
N GLY A 38 16.75 1.40 4.61
CA GLY A 38 18.04 0.82 4.20
C GLY A 38 18.72 -0.02 5.29
N ASP A 39 18.08 -0.27 6.43
CA ASP A 39 18.58 -1.10 7.55
C ASP A 39 18.65 -2.60 7.24
N ALA A 40 18.31 -3.01 6.02
CA ALA A 40 18.35 -4.41 5.60
C ALA A 40 19.08 -4.54 4.26
N PRO A 41 20.43 -4.58 4.27
CA PRO A 41 21.22 -4.86 3.07
C PRO A 41 20.83 -6.20 2.40
N ASP A 42 20.36 -7.19 3.18
CA ASP A 42 19.82 -8.46 2.66
C ASP A 42 18.36 -8.40 2.20
N ALA A 43 17.58 -7.38 2.58
CA ALA A 43 16.19 -7.24 2.09
C ALA A 43 16.11 -6.88 0.60
N GLN A 44 17.24 -6.51 -0.02
CA GLN A 44 17.35 -6.38 -1.48
C GLN A 44 17.04 -7.72 -2.20
N HIS A 45 17.20 -8.86 -1.53
CA HIS A 45 16.94 -10.18 -2.12
C HIS A 45 15.53 -10.68 -1.87
N THR A 46 14.81 -10.17 -0.87
CA THR A 46 13.57 -10.81 -0.45
C THR A 46 12.37 -10.29 -1.23
N LEU A 47 12.12 -8.98 -1.35
CA LEU A 47 10.99 -8.43 -2.13
C LEU A 47 11.24 -6.95 -2.47
N ASP A 48 11.30 -6.60 -3.76
CA ASP A 48 11.68 -5.26 -4.23
C ASP A 48 10.56 -4.20 -4.16
N HIS A 49 10.90 -2.96 -4.50
CA HIS A 49 9.96 -1.84 -4.53
C HIS A 49 8.78 -2.08 -5.49
N GLU A 50 9.01 -2.81 -6.59
CA GLU A 50 7.98 -3.13 -7.58
C GLU A 50 6.95 -4.13 -7.04
N TYR A 51 7.42 -5.16 -6.32
CA TYR A 51 6.57 -6.12 -5.64
C TYR A 51 5.64 -5.42 -4.65
N TRP A 52 6.16 -4.54 -3.79
CA TRP A 52 5.34 -3.82 -2.82
C TRP A 52 4.35 -2.87 -3.50
N ALA A 53 4.74 -2.22 -4.59
CA ALA A 53 3.82 -1.38 -5.37
C ALA A 53 2.66 -2.21 -5.96
N LYS A 54 2.92 -3.39 -6.50
CA LYS A 54 1.87 -4.32 -7.00
C LYS A 54 0.93 -4.73 -5.87
N ARG A 55 1.47 -5.08 -4.69
CA ARG A 55 0.66 -5.46 -3.51
C ARG A 55 -0.24 -4.31 -3.04
N ILE A 56 0.26 -3.08 -3.05
CA ILE A 56 -0.54 -1.90 -2.67
C ILE A 56 -1.65 -1.64 -3.70
N ARG A 57 -1.36 -1.71 -5.00
CA ARG A 57 -2.38 -1.52 -6.06
C ARG A 57 -3.48 -2.58 -6.02
N ALA A 58 -3.13 -3.82 -5.67
CA ALA A 58 -4.12 -4.89 -5.49
C ALA A 58 -5.19 -4.53 -4.45
N LEU A 59 -4.91 -3.67 -3.46
CA LEU A 59 -5.93 -3.20 -2.51
C LEU A 59 -6.98 -2.32 -3.19
N GLU A 60 -6.58 -1.48 -4.14
CA GLU A 60 -7.49 -0.64 -4.92
C GLU A 60 -8.40 -1.45 -5.85
N GLU A 61 -7.87 -2.56 -6.36
CA GLU A 61 -8.57 -3.47 -7.27
C GLU A 61 -9.51 -4.44 -6.54
N THR A 62 -9.28 -4.71 -5.25
CA THR A 62 -10.00 -5.77 -4.52
C THR A 62 -10.91 -5.27 -3.41
N HIS A 63 -10.81 -3.99 -3.00
CA HIS A 63 -11.59 -3.44 -1.90
C HIS A 63 -12.31 -2.13 -2.26
N GLU A 64 -13.45 -1.90 -1.61
CA GLU A 64 -14.17 -0.63 -1.67
C GLU A 64 -13.49 0.41 -0.77
N LEU A 65 -12.45 1.06 -1.27
CA LEU A 65 -11.66 1.99 -0.46
C LEU A 65 -12.40 3.31 -0.20
N ILE A 66 -12.39 3.73 1.07
CA ILE A 66 -12.80 5.09 1.48
C ILE A 66 -11.71 6.12 1.16
N HIS A 67 -12.06 7.41 1.19
CA HIS A 67 -11.17 8.49 0.80
C HIS A 67 -9.82 8.49 1.57
N SER A 68 -9.86 8.33 2.89
CA SER A 68 -8.65 8.29 3.73
C SER A 68 -7.73 7.11 3.36
N GLN A 69 -8.29 5.94 3.08
CA GLN A 69 -7.53 4.76 2.64
C GLN A 69 -6.85 4.98 1.29
N ARG A 70 -7.56 5.60 0.32
CA ARG A 70 -6.98 5.98 -0.98
C ARG A 70 -5.84 6.96 -0.81
N GLN A 71 -5.99 7.97 0.04
CA GLN A 71 -4.91 8.92 0.33
C GLN A 71 -3.66 8.23 0.91
N ARG A 72 -3.84 7.26 1.82
CA ARG A 72 -2.73 6.47 2.37
C ARG A 72 -2.03 5.65 1.29
N ILE A 73 -2.79 4.99 0.41
CA ILE A 73 -2.26 4.23 -0.73
C ILE A 73 -1.43 5.13 -1.67
N THR A 74 -1.96 6.29 -2.06
CA THR A 74 -1.23 7.24 -2.91
C THR A 74 0.10 7.66 -2.30
N LYS A 75 0.13 7.94 -0.98
CA LYS A 75 1.36 8.31 -0.28
C LYS A 75 2.38 7.16 -0.27
N LEU A 76 1.93 5.93 -0.04
CA LEU A 76 2.82 4.75 -0.05
C LEU A 76 3.43 4.51 -1.43
N LEU A 77 2.62 4.57 -2.48
CA LEU A 77 3.10 4.41 -3.86
C LEU A 77 4.11 5.49 -4.22
N ALA A 78 3.83 6.75 -3.87
CA ALA A 78 4.77 7.86 -4.10
C ALA A 78 6.11 7.62 -3.38
N ARG A 79 6.08 7.18 -2.12
CA ARG A 79 7.29 6.88 -1.35
C ARG A 79 8.13 5.77 -1.99
N LEU A 80 7.49 4.69 -2.45
CA LEU A 80 8.19 3.59 -3.13
C LEU A 80 8.84 4.04 -4.45
N VAL A 81 8.15 4.88 -5.24
CA VAL A 81 8.70 5.44 -6.49
C VAL A 81 9.93 6.30 -6.20
N THR A 82 9.84 7.23 -5.24
CA THR A 82 10.97 8.09 -4.87
C THR A 82 12.17 7.27 -4.43
N GLN A 83 11.97 6.24 -3.62
CA GLN A 83 13.06 5.40 -3.10
C GLN A 83 13.68 4.51 -4.18
N ALA A 84 12.88 3.98 -5.10
CA ALA A 84 13.40 3.28 -6.28
C ALA A 84 14.26 4.20 -7.16
N GLN A 85 13.90 5.48 -7.30
CA GLN A 85 14.69 6.46 -8.05
C GLN A 85 16.01 6.81 -7.34
N VAL A 86 15.98 7.00 -6.02
CA VAL A 86 17.20 7.26 -5.21
C VAL A 86 18.15 6.07 -5.24
N GLY A 87 17.64 4.85 -5.07
CA GLY A 87 18.47 3.64 -5.13
C GLY A 87 19.15 3.43 -6.50
N ARG A 88 18.48 3.78 -7.60
CA ARG A 88 19.08 3.74 -8.95
C ARG A 88 20.19 4.77 -9.15
N GLN A 89 19.98 6.00 -8.67
CA GLN A 89 20.99 7.06 -8.76
C GLN A 89 22.26 6.70 -8.00
N ASN A 90 22.12 6.13 -6.80
CA ASN A 90 23.27 5.68 -6.00
C ASN A 90 24.07 4.55 -6.68
N ARG A 91 23.41 3.66 -7.42
CA ARG A 91 24.08 2.59 -8.18
C ARG A 91 24.79 3.10 -9.44
N SER A 92 24.31 4.17 -10.07
CA SER A 92 24.92 4.75 -11.27
C SER A 92 26.14 5.63 -10.97
N ALA A 93 26.35 6.02 -9.71
CA ALA A 93 27.46 6.86 -9.26
C ALA A 93 28.63 6.07 -8.65
N ALA A 94 28.52 4.74 -8.59
CA ALA A 94 29.56 3.80 -8.13
C ALA A 94 30.16 3.07 -9.34
#